data_AF-A0ABD5IZZ2-F1
#
_entry.id   AF-A0ABD5IZZ2-F1
#
_cell.length_a   1.000
_cell.length_b   1.000
_cell.length_c   1.000
_cell.angle_alpha   90.00
_cell.angle_beta   90.00
_cell.angle_gamma   90.00
#
_symmetry.space_group_name_H-M   'P 1'
#
loop_
_entity.id
_entity.type
_entity.pdbx_description
1 polymer ?
#
loop_
_entity_poly.entity_id
_entity_poly.type
_entity_poly.pdbx_seq_one_letter_code
_entity_poly.pdbx_strand_id
1 'polypeptide(L)'
;MPIVKRSKNWSWQQPPKATYSSFFRTETKRAYIASALLSSWLGTYLDLYFTGKGWYTFPQRPLAAIFPIHILFTTLGLSAFSLLFLFIMTKLQPWQRSLFAVALSFWMALLEAGAEAAGWLIHTSQWSHTYSFIGYWLFINIVWRFFRWMCF
;
A
#
# COMPACT_ATOMS: atom_id res chain seq x y z
N MET A 1 -53.25 0.86 -53.51
CA MET A 1 -52.32 0.14 -52.59
C MET A 1 -51.48 1.19 -51.85
N PRO A 2 -51.69 1.46 -50.56
CA PRO A 2 -50.79 2.32 -49.82
C PRO A 2 -49.60 1.50 -49.30
N ILE A 3 -48.39 1.92 -49.64
CA ILE A 3 -47.15 1.35 -49.13
C ILE A 3 -46.91 1.90 -47.73
N VAL A 4 -47.07 1.05 -46.72
CA VAL A 4 -46.78 1.38 -45.32
C VAL A 4 -45.28 1.20 -45.06
N LYS A 5 -44.59 2.29 -44.67
CA LYS A 5 -43.19 2.27 -44.20
C LYS A 5 -43.11 1.49 -42.89
N ARG A 6 -42.48 0.31 -42.91
CA ARG A 6 -42.17 -0.48 -41.71
C ARG A 6 -41.01 0.16 -40.96
N SER A 7 -41.32 0.98 -39.96
CA SER A 7 -40.33 1.49 -38.98
C SER A 7 -39.76 0.33 -38.17
N LYS A 8 -38.47 0.05 -38.36
CA LYS A 8 -37.73 -0.95 -37.60
C LYS A 8 -37.24 -0.29 -36.31
N ASN A 9 -38.04 -0.38 -35.25
CA ASN A 9 -37.66 0.09 -33.93
C ASN A 9 -36.60 -0.87 -33.36
N TRP A 10 -35.33 -0.47 -33.46
CA TRP A 10 -34.20 -1.14 -32.82
C TRP A 10 -34.16 -0.74 -31.34
N SER A 11 -34.79 -1.54 -30.48
CA SER A 11 -34.62 -1.44 -29.04
C SER A 11 -33.29 -2.06 -28.64
N TRP A 12 -32.24 -1.24 -28.60
CA TRP A 12 -31.01 -1.60 -27.91
C TRP A 12 -31.32 -1.78 -26.42
N GLN A 13 -31.45 -3.03 -25.97
CA GLN A 13 -31.46 -3.35 -24.55
C GLN A 13 -30.15 -2.86 -23.95
N GLN A 14 -30.23 -1.88 -23.04
CA GLN A 14 -29.04 -1.44 -22.29
C GLN A 14 -28.59 -2.59 -21.38
N PRO A 15 -27.28 -2.91 -21.32
CA PRO A 15 -26.79 -3.90 -20.39
C PRO A 15 -27.08 -3.49 -18.94
N PRO A 16 -27.30 -4.44 -18.02
CA PRO A 16 -27.66 -4.14 -16.64
C PRO A 16 -26.49 -3.44 -15.93
N LYS A 17 -26.62 -2.12 -15.72
CA LYS A 17 -25.61 -1.27 -15.04
C LYS A 17 -25.30 -1.75 -13.60
N ALA A 18 -26.21 -2.50 -12.98
CA ALA A 18 -26.07 -3.00 -11.61
C ALA A 18 -25.03 -4.14 -11.47
N THR A 19 -24.86 -5.00 -12.48
CA THR A 19 -23.93 -6.14 -12.42
C THR A 19 -22.48 -5.69 -12.67
N TYR A 20 -22.30 -4.73 -13.58
CA TYR A 20 -20.98 -4.18 -13.89
C TYR A 20 -20.40 -3.40 -12.69
N SER A 21 -21.20 -2.56 -12.04
CA SER A 21 -20.73 -1.77 -10.88
C SER A 21 -20.41 -2.61 -9.64
N SER A 22 -21.16 -3.69 -9.38
CA SER A 22 -20.90 -4.59 -8.25
C SER A 22 -19.66 -5.47 -8.46
N PHE A 23 -19.41 -5.90 -9.69
CA PHE A 23 -18.19 -6.61 -10.08
C PHE A 23 -16.94 -5.73 -9.88
N PHE A 24 -16.92 -4.53 -10.45
CA PHE A 24 -15.81 -3.58 -10.26
C PHE A 24 -15.58 -3.23 -8.79
N ARG A 25 -16.66 -3.09 -7.99
CA ARG A 25 -16.56 -2.86 -6.54
C ARG A 25 -15.94 -4.03 -5.79
N THR A 26 -16.16 -5.25 -6.25
CA THR A 26 -15.64 -6.48 -5.61
C THR A 26 -14.16 -6.68 -5.95
N GLU A 27 -13.79 -6.50 -7.22
CA GLU A 27 -12.39 -6.54 -7.66
C GLU A 27 -11.55 -5.45 -6.99
N THR A 28 -12.10 -4.24 -6.84
CA THR A 28 -11.44 -3.16 -6.11
C THR A 28 -11.19 -3.55 -4.65
N LYS A 29 -12.17 -4.16 -3.95
CA LYS A 29 -11.98 -4.62 -2.56
C LYS A 29 -10.88 -5.68 -2.45
N ARG A 30 -10.83 -6.62 -3.40
CA ARG A 30 -9.77 -7.64 -3.47
C ARG A 30 -8.40 -7.00 -3.66
N ALA A 31 -8.28 -6.01 -4.53
CA ALA A 31 -7.04 -5.27 -4.73
C ALA A 31 -6.55 -4.58 -3.46
N TYR A 32 -7.44 -3.94 -2.69
CA TYR A 32 -7.10 -3.34 -1.39
C TYR A 32 -6.58 -4.39 -0.39
N ILE A 33 -7.31 -5.50 -0.23
CA ILE A 33 -6.92 -6.57 0.72
C ILE A 33 -5.58 -7.19 0.31
N ALA A 34 -5.43 -7.56 -0.96
CA ALA A 34 -4.20 -8.15 -1.47
C ALA A 34 -3.00 -7.21 -1.32
N SER A 35 -3.19 -5.92 -1.57
CA SER A 35 -2.11 -4.92 -1.42
C SER A 35 -1.75 -4.68 0.04
N ALA A 36 -2.72 -4.73 0.95
CA ALA A 36 -2.46 -4.64 2.39
C ALA A 36 -1.68 -5.85 2.91
N LEU A 37 -2.05 -7.06 2.47
CA LEU A 37 -1.30 -8.29 2.78
C LEU A 37 0.12 -8.23 2.22
N LEU A 38 0.29 -7.81 0.96
CA LEU A 38 1.61 -7.61 0.36
C LEU A 38 2.44 -6.61 1.17
N SER A 39 1.86 -5.48 1.55
CA SER A 39 2.52 -4.44 2.34
C SER A 39 3.01 -4.98 3.68
N SER A 40 2.15 -5.73 4.40
CA SER A 40 2.53 -6.40 5.63
C SER A 40 3.67 -7.39 5.42
N TRP A 41 3.54 -8.31 4.47
CA TRP A 41 4.57 -9.34 4.26
C TRP A 41 5.90 -8.72 3.85
N LEU A 42 5.87 -7.79 2.90
CA LEU A 42 7.06 -7.11 2.43
C LEU A 42 7.77 -6.39 3.58
N GLY A 43 7.03 -5.65 4.41
CA GLY A 43 7.58 -4.98 5.58
C GLY A 43 8.13 -5.95 6.62
N THR A 44 7.38 -6.99 6.97
CA THR A 44 7.81 -8.03 7.93
C THR A 44 9.11 -8.70 7.49
N TYR A 45 9.22 -9.13 6.23
CA TYR A 45 10.44 -9.79 5.73
C TYR A 45 11.63 -8.83 5.66
N LEU A 46 11.38 -7.58 5.31
CA LEU A 46 12.44 -6.56 5.27
C LEU A 46 12.99 -6.30 6.68
N ASP A 47 12.10 -6.20 7.67
CA ASP A 47 12.50 -6.02 9.07
C ASP A 47 13.24 -7.25 9.61
N LEU A 48 12.76 -8.46 9.33
CA LEU A 48 13.45 -9.69 9.70
C LEU A 48 14.85 -9.76 9.09
N TYR A 49 15.00 -9.34 7.82
CA TYR A 49 16.29 -9.33 7.14
C TYR A 49 17.27 -8.35 7.77
N PHE A 50 16.86 -7.09 7.98
CA PHE A 50 17.76 -6.07 8.52
C PHE A 50 18.08 -6.27 10.01
N THR A 51 17.09 -6.68 10.82
CA THR A 51 17.36 -7.06 12.21
C THR A 51 18.22 -8.31 12.30
N GLY A 52 18.03 -9.30 11.41
CA GLY A 52 18.87 -10.49 11.32
C GLY A 52 20.32 -10.19 10.91
N LYS A 53 20.54 -9.12 10.15
CA LYS A 53 21.88 -8.59 9.83
C LYS A 53 22.45 -7.68 10.93
N GLY A 54 21.68 -7.41 11.98
CA GLY A 54 22.07 -6.53 13.09
C GLY A 54 22.14 -5.05 12.71
N TRP A 55 21.51 -4.63 11.61
CA TRP A 55 21.56 -3.23 11.15
C TRP A 55 20.79 -2.29 12.05
N TYR A 56 19.69 -2.77 12.63
CA TYR A 56 18.96 -2.10 13.68
C TYR A 56 18.20 -3.10 14.57
N THR A 57 17.78 -2.66 15.75
CA THR A 57 17.04 -3.50 16.70
C THR A 57 15.82 -2.79 17.28
N PHE A 58 14.79 -3.58 17.61
CA PHE A 58 13.59 -3.10 18.32
C PHE A 58 13.69 -3.47 19.81
N PRO A 59 14.10 -2.56 20.70
CA PRO A 59 14.20 -2.83 22.14
C PRO A 59 12.84 -3.13 22.79
N GLN A 60 11.80 -2.37 22.43
CA GLN A 60 10.43 -2.64 22.88
C GLN A 60 9.69 -3.40 21.78
N ARG A 61 9.48 -4.71 21.97
CA ARG A 61 8.76 -5.54 21.01
C ARG A 61 7.92 -6.63 21.69
N PRO A 62 6.70 -6.90 21.18
CA PRO A 62 5.88 -8.01 21.67
C PRO A 62 6.54 -9.35 21.31
N LEU A 63 6.45 -10.33 22.21
CA LEU A 63 6.98 -11.69 22.00
C LEU A 63 8.49 -11.71 21.67
N ALA A 64 9.29 -10.93 22.39
CA ALA A 64 10.73 -10.79 22.16
C ALA A 64 11.53 -12.10 22.19
N ALA A 65 11.00 -13.16 22.83
CA ALA A 65 11.59 -14.49 22.88
C ALA A 65 11.46 -15.28 21.56
N ILE A 66 10.49 -14.92 20.72
CA ILE A 66 10.16 -15.63 19.47
C ILE A 66 10.50 -14.75 18.27
N PHE A 67 10.22 -13.45 18.34
CA PHE A 67 10.41 -12.53 17.23
C PHE A 67 11.45 -11.45 17.54
N PRO A 68 12.41 -11.20 16.63
CA PRO A 68 13.36 -10.11 16.75
C PRO A 68 12.75 -8.75 16.36
N ILE A 69 11.57 -8.76 15.74
CA ILE A 69 10.86 -7.59 15.20
C ILE A 69 9.58 -7.27 15.98
N HIS A 70 9.05 -6.07 15.79
CA HIS A 70 7.77 -5.67 16.35
C HIS A 70 6.59 -6.23 15.52
N ILE A 71 6.31 -7.54 15.66
CA ILE A 71 5.40 -8.28 14.76
C ILE A 71 4.02 -7.63 14.56
N LEU A 72 3.41 -7.10 15.62
CA LEU A 72 2.10 -6.43 15.54
C LEU A 72 2.12 -5.17 14.67
N PHE A 73 3.22 -4.41 14.73
CA PHE A 73 3.38 -3.20 13.93
C PHE A 73 3.58 -3.56 12.47
N THR A 74 4.44 -4.55 12.19
CA THR A 74 4.72 -4.98 10.82
C THR A 74 3.54 -5.68 10.14
N THR A 75 2.64 -6.30 10.91
CA THR A 75 1.48 -7.00 10.37
C THR A 75 0.26 -6.10 10.29
N LEU A 76 -0.19 -5.57 11.43
CA LEU A 76 -1.42 -4.78 11.50
C LEU A 76 -1.16 -3.31 11.18
N GLY A 77 -0.08 -2.73 11.70
CA GLY A 77 0.27 -1.33 11.49
C GLY A 77 0.51 -1.01 10.02
N LEU A 78 1.40 -1.77 9.37
CA LEU A 78 1.69 -1.63 7.93
C LEU A 78 0.47 -1.91 7.06
N SER A 79 -0.33 -2.94 7.37
CA SER A 79 -1.58 -3.19 6.65
C SER A 79 -2.55 -2.01 6.75
N ALA A 80 -2.81 -1.50 7.95
CA ALA A 80 -3.72 -0.36 8.15
C ALA A 80 -3.20 0.91 7.46
N PHE A 81 -1.90 1.19 7.59
CA PHE A 81 -1.25 2.31 6.92
C PHE A 81 -1.37 2.20 5.40
N SER A 82 -1.13 1.02 4.82
CA SER A 82 -1.21 0.80 3.38
C SER A 82 -2.63 1.02 2.84
N LEU A 83 -3.67 0.62 3.59
CA LEU A 83 -5.06 0.87 3.22
C LEU A 83 -5.36 2.37 3.15
N LEU A 84 -4.92 3.13 4.17
CA LEU A 84 -5.05 4.59 4.19
C LEU A 84 -4.29 5.24 3.03
N PHE A 85 -3.04 4.83 2.80
CA PHE A 85 -2.20 5.29 1.70
C PHE A 85 -2.88 5.06 0.34
N LEU A 86 -3.37 3.84 0.09
CA LEU A 86 -4.05 3.49 -1.17
C LEU A 86 -5.34 4.29 -1.33
N PHE A 87 -6.12 4.44 -0.26
CA PHE A 87 -7.34 5.24 -0.28
C PHE A 87 -7.06 6.67 -0.74
N ILE A 88 -6.03 7.32 -0.19
CA ILE A 88 -5.61 8.67 -0.60
C ILE A 88 -5.12 8.66 -2.06
N MET A 89 -4.24 7.73 -2.43
CA MET A 89 -3.65 7.66 -3.76
C MET A 89 -4.68 7.52 -4.89
N THR A 90 -5.80 6.82 -4.65
CA THR A 90 -6.88 6.70 -5.64
C THR A 90 -7.60 8.02 -5.91
N LYS A 91 -7.57 8.98 -4.99
CA LYS A 91 -8.22 10.30 -5.12
C LYS A 91 -7.34 11.35 -5.80
N LEU A 92 -6.03 11.13 -5.84
CA LEU A 92 -5.06 12.08 -6.36
C LEU A 92 -4.87 11.98 -7.88
N GLN A 93 -4.49 13.09 -8.52
CA GLN A 93 -4.06 13.13 -9.91
C GLN A 93 -2.66 12.53 -10.09
N PRO A 94 -2.25 12.09 -11.29
CA PRO A 94 -0.95 11.43 -11.51
C PRO A 94 0.27 12.21 -10.98
N TRP A 95 0.33 13.53 -11.20
CA TRP A 95 1.45 14.35 -10.69
C TRP A 95 1.41 14.49 -9.16
N GLN A 96 0.21 14.62 -8.58
CA GLN A 96 0.01 14.71 -7.13
C GLN A 96 0.39 13.41 -6.43
N ARG A 97 0.17 12.26 -7.08
CA ARG A 97 0.58 10.95 -6.56
C ARG A 97 2.10 10.85 -6.40
N SER A 98 2.85 11.29 -7.41
CA SER A 98 4.32 11.29 -7.34
C SER A 98 4.83 12.21 -6.24
N LEU A 99 4.27 13.42 -6.14
CA LEU A 99 4.62 14.37 -5.08
C LEU A 99 4.27 13.83 -3.69
N PHE A 100 3.07 13.26 -3.53
CA PHE A 100 2.62 12.64 -2.29
C PHE A 100 3.50 11.46 -1.88
N ALA A 101 3.90 10.61 -2.83
CA ALA A 101 4.80 9.50 -2.55
C ALA A 101 6.14 9.99 -2.00
N VAL A 102 6.78 10.96 -2.67
CA VAL A 102 8.06 11.54 -2.21
C VAL A 102 7.91 12.20 -0.83
N ALA A 103 6.86 13.00 -0.63
CA ALA A 103 6.59 13.65 0.64
C ALA A 103 6.35 12.63 1.77
N LEU A 104 5.60 11.56 1.49
CA LEU A 104 5.33 10.50 2.45
C LEU A 104 6.60 9.73 2.81
N SER A 105 7.46 9.41 1.84
CA SER A 105 8.77 8.78 2.11
C SER A 105 9.66 9.64 2.99
N PHE A 106 9.66 10.96 2.77
CA PHE A 106 10.39 11.90 3.61
C PHE A 106 9.83 11.93 5.04
N TRP A 107 8.51 12.00 5.18
CA TRP A 107 7.84 11.93 6.47
C TRP A 107 8.13 10.62 7.22
N MET A 108 8.14 9.49 6.53
CA MET A 108 8.48 8.19 7.12
C MET A 108 9.93 8.15 7.63
N ALA A 109 10.88 8.68 6.86
CA ALA A 109 12.27 8.79 7.30
C ALA A 109 12.43 9.69 8.54
N LEU A 110 11.64 10.76 8.65
CA LEU A 110 11.60 11.60 9.85
C LEU A 110 10.98 10.85 11.05
N LEU A 111 9.91 10.09 10.85
CA LEU A 111 9.31 9.27 11.90
C LEU A 111 10.27 8.19 12.40
N GLU A 112 11.08 7.61 11.51
CA GLU A 112 12.13 6.67 11.87
C GLU A 112 13.19 7.32 12.77
N ALA A 113 13.71 8.49 12.39
CA ALA A 113 14.65 9.24 13.22
C ALA A 113 14.02 9.64 14.58
N GLY A 114 12.73 9.99 14.59
CA GLY A 114 11.98 10.26 15.83
C GLY A 114 11.82 9.01 16.70
N ALA A 115 11.55 7.85 16.09
CA ALA A 115 11.45 6.56 16.78
C ALA A 115 12.81 6.12 17.35
N GLU A 116 13.90 6.47 16.68
CA GLU A 116 15.26 6.29 17.21
C GLU A 116 15.52 7.16 18.43
N ALA A 117 15.19 8.46 18.35
CA ALA A 117 15.31 9.38 19.48
C ALA A 117 14.43 8.97 20.68
N ALA A 118 13.26 8.37 20.42
CA ALA A 118 12.37 7.82 21.45
C ALA A 118 12.83 6.45 22.01
N GLY A 119 13.89 5.86 21.45
CA GLY A 119 14.39 4.55 21.85
C GLY A 119 13.48 3.38 21.44
N TRP A 120 12.58 3.57 20.49
CA TRP A 120 11.75 2.48 19.91
C TRP A 120 12.50 1.70 18.84
N LEU A 121 13.50 2.32 18.23
CA LEU A 121 14.42 1.76 17.26
C LEU A 121 15.85 2.14 17.66
N ILE A 122 16.80 1.24 17.46
CA ILE A 122 18.22 1.54 17.67
C ILE A 122 18.95 1.11 16.41
N HIS A 123 19.44 2.08 15.64
CA HIS A 123 20.27 1.83 14.46
C HIS A 123 21.73 1.66 14.84
N THR A 124 22.46 0.89 14.04
CA THR A 124 23.92 0.83 14.13
C THR A 124 24.54 2.11 13.57
N SER A 125 25.74 2.45 14.02
CA SER A 125 26.49 3.64 13.56
C SER A 125 26.81 3.67 12.06
N GLN A 126 26.64 2.53 11.36
CA GLN A 126 26.85 2.41 9.92
C GLN A 126 25.58 2.67 9.10
N TRP A 127 24.43 2.82 9.74
CA TRP A 127 23.16 3.10 9.06
C TRP A 127 23.11 4.56 8.60
N SER A 128 22.69 4.78 7.36
CA SER A 128 22.44 6.11 6.82
C SER A 128 20.94 6.30 6.65
N HIS A 129 20.39 7.38 7.20
CA HIS A 129 18.98 7.77 7.01
C HIS A 129 18.59 7.99 5.53
N THR A 130 19.56 8.16 4.64
CA THR A 130 19.32 8.18 3.19
C THR A 130 18.79 6.84 2.69
N TYR A 131 19.26 5.72 3.25
CA TYR A 131 18.76 4.38 2.91
C TYR A 131 17.31 4.20 3.33
N SER A 132 16.93 4.74 4.48
CA SER A 132 15.54 4.76 4.96
C SER A 132 14.61 5.46 3.98
N PHE A 133 14.98 6.67 3.54
CA PHE A 133 14.19 7.42 2.55
C PHE A 133 14.00 6.64 1.25
N ILE A 134 15.09 6.08 0.70
CA ILE A 134 15.04 5.28 -0.54
C ILE A 134 14.20 4.02 -0.33
N GLY A 135 14.35 3.34 0.81
CA GLY A 135 13.60 2.15 1.17
C GLY A 135 12.10 2.43 1.24
N TYR A 136 11.68 3.48 1.94
CA TYR A 136 10.27 3.87 2.00
C TYR A 136 9.72 4.27 0.64
N TRP A 137 10.50 4.99 -0.17
CA TRP A 137 10.09 5.37 -1.52
C TRP A 137 9.91 4.14 -2.42
N LEU A 138 10.82 3.17 -2.39
CA LEU A 138 10.67 1.92 -3.13
C LEU A 138 9.44 1.13 -2.64
N PHE A 139 9.28 1.01 -1.32
CA PHE A 139 8.18 0.28 -0.69
C PHE A 139 6.81 0.78 -1.16
N ILE A 140 6.54 2.08 -1.01
CA ILE A 140 5.24 2.65 -1.40
C ILE A 140 4.98 2.55 -2.90
N ASN A 141 6.03 2.65 -3.74
CA ASN A 141 5.90 2.49 -5.19
C ASN A 141 5.58 1.05 -5.58
N ILE A 142 6.18 0.05 -4.92
CA ILE A 142 5.86 -1.36 -5.14
C ILE A 142 4.39 -1.63 -4.78
N VAL A 143 3.95 -1.19 -3.59
CA VAL A 143 2.57 -1.38 -3.12
C VAL A 143 1.57 -0.70 -4.07
N TRP A 144 1.84 0.54 -4.49
CA TRP A 144 0.96 1.25 -5.43
C TRP A 144 0.89 0.58 -6.81
N ARG A 145 2.03 0.15 -7.36
CA ARG A 145 2.08 -0.53 -8.66
C ARG A 145 1.33 -1.87 -8.61
N PHE A 146 1.49 -2.63 -7.53
CA PHE A 146 0.76 -3.87 -7.32
C PHE A 146 -0.75 -3.63 -7.20
N PHE A 147 -1.17 -2.64 -6.40
CA PHE A 147 -2.58 -2.27 -6.29
C PHE A 147 -3.21 -1.93 -7.64
N ARG A 148 -2.50 -1.13 -8.45
CA ARG A 148 -2.99 -0.79 -9.80
C ARG A 148 -3.08 -2.02 -10.69
N TRP A 149 -2.07 -2.88 -10.67
CA TRP A 149 -2.09 -4.12 -11.44
C TRP A 149 -3.29 -5.01 -11.09
N MET A 150 -3.66 -5.10 -9.81
CA MET A 150 -4.84 -5.84 -9.36
C MET A 150 -6.19 -5.17 -9.69
N CYS A 151 -6.18 -3.88 -10.04
CA CYS A 151 -7.40 -3.15 -10.42
C CYS A 151 -7.70 -3.20 -11.93
N PHE A 152 -6.76 -3.68 -12.77
CA PHE A 152 -6.89 -3.80 -14.21
C PHE A 152 -7.10 -5.25 -14.63
#